data_AF-A0A2E8VZM8-F1
#
_entry.id   AF-A0A2E8VZM8-F1
#
_cell.length_a   1.000
_cell.length_b   1.000
_cell.length_c   1.000
_cell.angle_alpha   90.00
_cell.angle_beta   90.00
_cell.angle_gamma   90.00
#
_symmetry.space_group_name_H-M   'P 1'
#
loop_
_entity.id
_entity.type
_entity.pdbx_description
1 polymer ?
#
loop_
_entity_poly.entity_id
_entity_poly.type
_entity_poly.pdbx_seq_one_letter_code
_entity_poly.pdbx_strand_id
1 'polypeptide(L)'
;LVSPETKSLVAEVCKFEEKKPIKLKGFSETVKPYQLIINDQKEKTVAHSLHSSDTLDVIVKRPDDLEKILKELKSIQDNYRAKLGK
;
A
#
# COMPACT_ATOMS: atom_id res chain seq x y z
N LEU A 1 -6.73 -3.24 -9.05
CA LEU A 1 -7.59 -3.79 -10.12
C LEU A 1 -7.21 -3.07 -11.41
N VAL A 2 -7.01 -3.80 -12.50
CA VAL A 2 -6.60 -3.26 -13.80
C VAL A 2 -7.65 -3.57 -14.87
N SER A 3 -7.74 -2.73 -15.90
CA SER A 3 -8.64 -2.96 -17.03
C SER A 3 -8.10 -4.09 -17.95
N PRO A 4 -8.94 -4.64 -18.84
CA PRO A 4 -8.49 -5.60 -19.85
C PRO A 4 -7.36 -5.06 -20.74
N GLU A 5 -7.40 -3.76 -21.12
CA GLU A 5 -6.36 -3.19 -21.97
C GLU A 5 -5.02 -3.13 -21.25
N THR A 6 -5.01 -2.67 -19.99
CA THR A 6 -3.79 -2.65 -19.18
C THR A 6 -3.25 -4.07 -18.95
N LYS A 7 -4.11 -5.05 -18.67
CA LYS A 7 -3.70 -6.47 -18.54
C LYS A 7 -2.96 -6.92 -19.81
N SER A 8 -3.53 -6.65 -20.99
CA SER A 8 -2.93 -7.09 -22.25
C SER A 8 -1.54 -6.50 -22.48
N LEU A 9 -1.30 -5.27 -22.02
CA LEU A 9 -0.03 -4.59 -22.20
C LEU A 9 1.10 -5.13 -21.30
N VAL A 10 0.76 -5.59 -20.08
CA VAL A 10 1.76 -6.05 -19.08
C VAL A 10 1.67 -7.55 -18.79
N ALA A 11 0.97 -8.32 -19.63
CA ALA A 11 0.75 -9.75 -19.44
C ALA A 11 2.05 -10.58 -19.44
N GLU A 12 3.09 -10.11 -20.13
CA GLU A 12 4.39 -10.80 -20.21
C GLU A 12 5.19 -10.72 -18.90
N VAL A 13 4.98 -9.66 -18.12
CA VAL A 13 5.75 -9.36 -16.89
C VAL A 13 4.95 -9.58 -15.60
N CYS A 14 3.62 -9.68 -15.70
CA CYS A 14 2.74 -9.71 -14.54
C CYS A 14 1.68 -10.81 -14.65
N LYS A 15 1.39 -11.48 -13.52
CA LYS A 15 0.34 -12.50 -13.43
C LYS A 15 -0.93 -11.87 -12.89
N PHE A 16 -2.08 -12.25 -13.46
CA PHE A 16 -3.38 -11.66 -13.10
C PHE A 16 -4.44 -12.73 -12.84
N GLU A 17 -5.34 -12.46 -11.90
CA GLU A 17 -6.56 -13.23 -11.64
C GLU A 17 -7.77 -12.47 -12.18
N GLU A 18 -8.67 -13.17 -12.87
CA GLU A 18 -9.91 -12.57 -13.36
C GLU A 18 -10.93 -12.39 -12.22
N LYS A 19 -11.57 -11.21 -12.16
CA LYS A 19 -12.65 -10.94 -11.21
C LYS A 19 -14.00 -10.88 -11.92
N LYS A 20 -15.07 -10.98 -11.12
CA LYS A 20 -16.44 -10.89 -11.61
C LYS A 20 -16.65 -9.58 -12.38
N PRO A 21 -17.39 -9.60 -13.50
CA PRO A 21 -17.71 -8.39 -14.25
C PRO A 21 -18.45 -7.37 -13.36
N ILE A 22 -18.10 -6.09 -13.48
CA ILE A 22 -18.66 -5.00 -12.69
C ILE A 22 -19.32 -3.99 -13.63
N LYS A 23 -20.55 -3.59 -13.32
CA LYS A 23 -21.25 -2.51 -14.03
C LYS A 23 -20.94 -1.17 -13.35
N LEU A 24 -20.17 -0.33 -14.03
CA LEU A 24 -19.79 1.00 -13.52
C LEU A 24 -20.79 2.05 -13.97
N LYS A 25 -21.11 3.00 -13.08
CA LYS A 25 -22.04 4.10 -13.38
C LYS A 25 -21.36 5.04 -14.39
N GLY A 26 -22.01 5.28 -15.53
CA GLY A 26 -21.47 6.11 -16.62
C GLY A 26 -20.79 5.32 -17.75
N PHE A 27 -20.65 4.00 -17.61
CA PHE A 27 -20.21 3.12 -18.70
C PHE A 27 -21.41 2.39 -19.29
N SER A 28 -21.49 2.38 -20.62
CA SER A 28 -22.54 1.65 -21.36
C SER A 28 -22.37 0.13 -21.23
N GLU A 29 -21.13 -0.34 -21.08
CA GLU A 29 -20.76 -1.75 -21.07
C GLU A 29 -20.28 -2.23 -19.70
N THR A 30 -20.35 -3.54 -19.49
CA THR A 30 -19.86 -4.17 -18.25
C THR A 30 -18.35 -4.35 -18.34
N VAL A 31 -17.62 -3.82 -17.37
CA VAL A 31 -16.16 -3.90 -17.35
C VAL A 31 -15.73 -5.18 -16.65
N LYS A 32 -14.77 -5.90 -17.22
CA LYS A 32 -14.14 -7.08 -16.61
C LYS A 32 -12.78 -6.71 -16.01
N PRO A 33 -12.70 -6.47 -14.70
CA PRO A 33 -11.43 -6.11 -14.09
C PRO A 33 -10.59 -7.34 -13.76
N TYR A 34 -9.27 -7.15 -13.80
CA TYR A 34 -8.28 -8.15 -13.43
C TYR A 34 -7.54 -7.71 -12.15
N GLN A 35 -7.26 -8.64 -11.25
CA GLN A 35 -6.44 -8.40 -10.06
C GLN A 35 -5.02 -8.88 -10.30
N LEU A 36 -4.02 -8.02 -10.08
CA LEU A 36 -2.61 -8.41 -10.13
C LEU A 36 -2.30 -9.40 -9.00
N ILE A 37 -1.66 -10.52 -9.35
CA ILE A 37 -1.19 -11.53 -8.40
C ILE A 37 0.23 -11.15 -8.01
N ILE A 38 0.36 -10.58 -6.81
CA ILE A 38 1.65 -10.29 -6.19
C ILE A 38 2.05 -11.53 -5.40
N ASN A 39 3.09 -12.25 -5.85
CA ASN A 39 3.57 -13.48 -5.20
C ASN A 39 4.61 -13.24 -4.11
N ASP A 40 5.08 -12.00 -3.96
CA ASP A 40 6.08 -11.68 -2.94
C ASP A 40 5.40 -11.55 -1.56
N GLN A 41 5.79 -12.39 -0.60
CA GLN A 41 5.25 -12.32 0.76
C GLN A 41 5.52 -10.97 1.42
N LYS A 42 6.58 -10.24 1.02
CA LYS A 42 6.86 -8.88 1.51
C LYS A 42 5.90 -7.83 0.93
N GLU A 43 5.49 -7.98 -0.33
CA GLU A 43 4.54 -7.05 -0.96
C GLU A 43 3.07 -7.39 -0.66
N LYS A 44 2.74 -8.66 -0.41
CA LYS A 44 1.41 -9.07 0.08
C LYS A 44 1.02 -8.41 1.40
N THR A 45 1.99 -8.11 2.26
CA THR A 45 1.77 -7.38 3.52
C THR A 45 1.37 -5.92 3.34
N VAL A 46 1.64 -5.31 2.18
CA VAL A 46 1.39 -3.87 1.98
C VAL A 46 -0.04 -3.59 1.51
N ALA A 47 -0.70 -4.57 0.86
CA ALA A 47 -2.01 -4.34 0.24
C ALA A 47 -3.21 -4.56 1.19
N HIS A 48 -3.05 -5.27 2.30
CA HIS A 48 -4.17 -5.62 3.19
C HIS A 48 -3.94 -5.40 4.68
N SER A 49 -2.78 -4.88 5.08
CA SER A 49 -2.63 -4.30 6.41
C SER A 49 -2.65 -2.78 6.29
N LEU A 50 -3.86 -2.25 6.18
CA LEU A 50 -4.22 -1.00 6.84
C LEU A 50 -3.98 -1.19 8.35
N HIS A 51 -2.72 -1.27 8.77
CA HIS A 51 -2.39 -0.61 10.01
C HIS A 51 -2.73 0.85 9.71
N SER A 52 -3.75 1.38 10.40
CA SER A 52 -4.00 2.83 10.43
C SER A 52 -2.76 3.47 11.05
N SER A 53 -1.67 3.54 10.29
CA SER A 53 -0.56 4.41 10.59
C SER A 53 -1.05 5.75 10.09
N ASP A 54 -1.76 6.47 10.98
CA ASP A 54 -2.03 7.87 10.77
C ASP A 54 -0.71 8.51 10.36
N THR A 55 -0.66 9.02 9.13
CA THR A 55 0.54 9.66 8.61
C THR A 55 0.69 10.96 9.39
N LEU A 56 1.66 11.01 10.29
CA LEU A 56 1.89 12.17 11.14
C LEU A 56 2.73 13.19 10.38
N ASP A 57 2.10 14.20 9.80
CA ASP A 57 2.80 15.31 9.16
C ASP A 57 3.39 16.25 10.23
N VAL A 58 4.71 16.26 10.37
CA VAL A 58 5.44 17.10 11.33
C VAL A 58 6.05 18.30 10.62
N ILE A 59 5.49 19.49 10.87
CA ILE A 59 6.03 20.75 10.35
C ILE A 59 7.01 21.32 11.38
N VAL A 60 8.29 21.40 11.02
CA VAL A 60 9.35 21.90 11.91
C VAL A 60 9.77 23.31 11.48
N LYS A 61 9.83 24.26 12.42
CA LYS A 61 10.19 25.66 12.16
C LYS A 61 11.69 25.87 11.94
N ARG A 62 12.54 25.00 12.50
CA ARG A 62 14.00 25.08 12.40
C ARG A 62 14.57 23.71 12.03
N PRO A 63 15.54 23.65 11.11
CA PRO A 63 16.10 22.39 10.66
C PRO A 63 16.82 21.61 11.78
N ASP A 64 17.42 22.29 12.76
CA ASP A 64 18.11 21.66 13.90
C ASP A 64 17.16 20.83 14.78
N ASP A 65 15.89 21.22 14.85
CA ASP A 65 14.88 20.52 15.63
C ASP A 65 14.44 19.20 14.96
N LEU A 66 14.71 19.02 13.65
CA LEU A 66 14.38 17.80 12.90
C LEU A 66 15.16 16.58 13.41
N GLU A 67 16.46 16.73 13.66
CA GLU A 67 17.31 15.62 14.12
C GLU A 67 16.86 15.11 15.50
N LYS A 68 16.46 16.03 16.39
CA LYS A 68 15.96 15.70 17.71
C LYS A 68 14.64 14.92 17.63
N ILE A 69 13.71 15.38 16.79
CA ILE A 69 12.40 14.72 16.59
C ILE A 69 12.58 13.32 16.02
N LEU A 70 13.48 13.15 15.03
CA LEU A 70 13.77 11.83 14.45
C LEU A 70 14.34 10.85 15.49
N LYS A 71 15.23 11.32 16.38
CA LYS A 71 15.76 10.49 17.48
C LYS A 71 14.66 10.07 18.46
N GLU A 72 13.74 10.96 18.81
CA GLU A 72 12.63 10.66 19.70
C GLU A 72 11.63 9.66 19.09
N LEU A 73 11.26 9.84 17.82
CA LEU A 73 10.38 8.90 17.12
C LEU A 73 10.98 7.49 17.05
N LYS A 74 12.29 7.41 16.80
CA LYS A 74 13.01 6.12 16.79
C LYS A 74 13.01 5.46 18.17
N SER A 75 13.24 6.24 19.24
CA SER A 75 13.18 5.74 20.62
C SER A 75 11.80 5.17 20.98
N ILE A 76 10.72 5.86 20.57
CA ILE A 76 9.35 5.38 20.75
C ILE A 76 9.14 4.06 20.00
N GLN A 77 9.57 3.98 18.74
CA GLN A 77 9.47 2.77 17.93
C GLN A 77 10.19 1.57 18.58
N ASP A 78 11.42 1.77 19.05
CA ASP A 78 12.22 0.73 19.68
C ASP A 78 11.59 0.25 21.00
N ASN A 79 10.99 1.16 21.78
CA ASN A 79 10.27 0.83 23.01
C ASN A 79 9.00 -0.01 22.72
N TYR A 80 8.22 0.35 21.70
CA TYR A 80 7.07 -0.46 21.27
C TYR A 80 7.50 -1.84 20.78
N ARG A 81 8.58 -1.94 19.99
CA ARG A 81 9.13 -3.23 19.56
C ARG A 81 9.56 -4.10 20.73
N ALA A 82 10.20 -3.52 21.74
CA ALA A 82 10.61 -4.25 22.94
C ALA A 82 9.42 -4.76 23.77
N LYS A 83 8.29 -4.03 23.78
CA LYS A 83 7.05 -4.45 24.45
C LYS A 83 6.28 -5.52 23.68
N LEU A 84 6.35 -5.53 22.35
CA LEU A 84 5.70 -6.51 21.48
C LEU A 84 6.51 -7.81 21.30
N GLY A 85 7.81 -7.79 21.63
CA GLY A 85 8.71 -8.94 21.56
C GLY A 85 8.79 -9.79 22.85
N LYS A 86 7.91 -9.56 23.83
CA LYS A 86 7.70 -10.40 25.02
C LYS A 86 6.36 -11.12 24.90
#